data_AF-A0A754B8D8-F1
#
_entry.id   AF-A0A754B8D8-F1
#
_cell.length_a   1.000
_cell.length_b   1.000
_cell.length_c   1.000
_cell.angle_alpha   90.00
_cell.angle_beta   90.00
_cell.angle_gamma   90.00
#
_symmetry.space_group_name_H-M   'P 1'
#
loop_
_entity.id
_entity.type
_entity.pdbx_description
1 polymer ?
#
loop_
_entity_poly.entity_id
_entity_poly.type
_entity_poly.pdbx_seq_one_letter_code
_entity_poly.pdbx_strand_id
1 'polypeptide(L)'
;MENLAVDMGYTPGVLALFYKVAIGSGVAPLVIFMGVGAMTDFGPLLANPRTLLLGAAAQFGIFATVLGALTLNYFGLISFTLPQAAAIGIIGGADGPTAIYLSGKLAPELLGAIAVAAYSYMALVPLIQPPIMKALTSETERKIRMVQLRTVSKREKILFPVVLLMLVALLLPDAAPLLGMFCFGNLMRESGVVERLSDTVQNGLINIVTIFLGLSVGAKLVADKFLQPQTLGILLLGVVAFGIGTAAGVLMAKLLNLC
;
A
#
# COMPACT_ATOMS: atom_id res chain seq x y z
N MET A 1 -19.14 -5.95 -24.54
CA MET A 1 -19.27 -7.41 -24.37
C MET A 1 -20.14 -7.79 -23.19
N GLU A 2 -19.96 -7.20 -22.00
CA GLU A 2 -20.74 -7.59 -20.79
C GLU A 2 -22.27 -7.39 -20.97
N ASN A 3 -22.72 -6.25 -21.51
CA ASN A 3 -24.15 -6.00 -21.76
C ASN A 3 -24.73 -6.97 -22.82
N LEU A 4 -23.96 -7.29 -23.87
CA LEU A 4 -24.37 -8.23 -24.91
C LEU A 4 -24.55 -9.65 -24.35
N ALA A 5 -23.70 -10.08 -23.42
CA ALA A 5 -23.83 -11.38 -22.78
C ALA A 5 -25.10 -11.47 -21.91
N VAL A 6 -25.45 -10.38 -21.21
CA VAL A 6 -26.70 -10.26 -20.45
C VAL A 6 -27.91 -10.29 -21.39
N ASP A 7 -27.86 -9.57 -22.52
CA ASP A 7 -28.91 -9.58 -23.54
C ASP A 7 -29.09 -10.98 -24.18
N MET A 8 -28.05 -11.81 -24.16
CA MET A 8 -28.08 -13.22 -24.60
C MET A 8 -28.53 -14.21 -23.51
N GLY A 9 -28.91 -13.73 -22.32
CA GLY A 9 -29.40 -14.57 -21.21
C GLY A 9 -28.31 -15.12 -20.28
N TYR A 10 -27.04 -14.72 -20.44
CA TYR A 10 -25.99 -15.10 -19.51
C TYR A 10 -25.96 -14.18 -18.29
N THR A 11 -25.89 -14.78 -17.09
CA THR A 11 -25.81 -14.02 -15.83
C THR A 11 -24.36 -13.87 -15.34
N PRO A 12 -23.96 -12.70 -14.82
CA PRO A 12 -22.66 -12.54 -14.19
C PRO A 12 -22.50 -13.45 -12.97
N GLY A 13 -21.35 -14.10 -12.84
CA GLY A 13 -21.01 -14.82 -11.62
C GLY A 13 -20.95 -13.90 -10.40
N VAL A 14 -21.26 -14.42 -9.21
CA VAL A 14 -21.31 -13.62 -7.97
C VAL A 14 -20.00 -12.89 -7.68
N LEU A 15 -18.86 -13.54 -7.91
CA LEU A 15 -17.54 -12.93 -7.73
C LEU A 15 -17.26 -11.80 -8.73
N ALA A 16 -17.83 -11.88 -9.93
CA ALA A 16 -17.73 -10.80 -10.92
C ALA A 16 -18.54 -9.57 -10.46
N LEU A 17 -19.71 -9.79 -9.85
CA LEU A 17 -20.50 -8.71 -9.25
C LEU A 17 -19.78 -8.05 -8.08
N PHE A 18 -19.19 -8.84 -7.18
CA PHE A 18 -18.37 -8.30 -6.09
C PHE A 18 -17.19 -7.49 -6.63
N TYR A 19 -16.46 -8.01 -7.63
CA TYR A 19 -15.38 -7.27 -8.25
C TYR A 19 -15.87 -5.93 -8.83
N LYS A 20 -16.95 -5.93 -9.60
CA LYS A 20 -17.49 -4.73 -10.25
C LYS A 20 -17.91 -3.66 -9.25
N VAL A 21 -18.61 -4.05 -8.17
CA VAL A 21 -19.14 -3.13 -7.16
C VAL A 21 -18.08 -2.68 -6.16
N ALA A 22 -17.23 -3.60 -5.70
CA ALA A 22 -16.30 -3.35 -4.60
C ALA A 22 -14.96 -2.77 -5.09
N ILE A 23 -14.28 -3.46 -6.01
CA ILE A 23 -12.91 -3.09 -6.43
C ILE A 23 -12.93 -2.24 -7.71
N GLY A 24 -13.70 -2.63 -8.72
CA GLY A 24 -13.76 -1.96 -10.02
C GLY A 24 -14.29 -0.52 -9.93
N SER A 25 -15.13 -0.24 -8.93
CA SER A 25 -15.57 1.12 -8.58
C SER A 25 -14.52 1.94 -7.82
N GLY A 26 -13.49 1.27 -7.28
CA GLY A 26 -12.48 1.86 -6.40
C GLY A 26 -12.92 2.05 -4.94
N VAL A 27 -14.14 1.65 -4.56
CA VAL A 27 -14.70 1.96 -3.23
C VAL A 27 -14.07 1.12 -2.12
N ALA A 28 -14.03 -0.21 -2.28
CA ALA A 28 -13.57 -1.12 -1.24
C ALA A 28 -12.13 -0.86 -0.76
N PRO A 29 -11.12 -0.71 -1.64
CA PRO A 29 -9.77 -0.40 -1.17
C PRO A 29 -9.68 0.94 -0.43
N LEU A 30 -10.47 1.95 -0.82
CA LEU A 30 -10.52 3.24 -0.12
C LEU A 30 -11.17 3.13 1.26
N VAL A 31 -12.23 2.34 1.40
CA VAL A 31 -12.87 2.10 2.71
C VAL A 31 -11.94 1.31 3.64
N ILE A 32 -11.20 0.34 3.11
CA ILE A 32 -10.17 -0.34 3.91
C ILE A 32 -9.08 0.64 4.33
N PHE A 33 -8.62 1.49 3.41
CA PHE A 33 -7.59 2.49 3.70
C PHE A 33 -8.05 3.55 4.72
N MET A 34 -9.34 3.91 4.73
CA MET A 34 -9.95 4.71 5.80
C MET A 34 -9.87 4.02 7.16
N GLY A 35 -10.13 2.71 7.25
CA GLY A 35 -9.97 2.00 8.51
C GLY A 35 -8.52 1.85 8.95
N VAL A 36 -7.57 1.71 8.01
CA VAL A 36 -6.13 1.84 8.33
C VAL A 36 -5.84 3.20 8.98
N GLY A 37 -6.39 4.28 8.43
CA GLY A 37 -6.32 5.61 9.03
C GLY A 37 -6.91 5.68 10.44
N ALA A 38 -8.05 5.01 10.69
CA ALA A 38 -8.69 4.95 12.01
C ALA A 38 -7.94 4.08 13.04
N MET A 39 -7.11 3.14 12.58
CA MET A 39 -6.26 2.29 13.44
C MET A 39 -4.87 2.88 13.70
N THR A 40 -4.44 3.88 12.92
CA THR A 40 -3.07 4.42 12.97
C THR A 40 -2.91 5.43 14.11
N ASP A 41 -1.86 5.28 14.92
CA ASP A 41 -1.45 6.28 15.90
C ASP A 41 -0.32 7.17 15.35
N PHE A 42 -0.60 8.47 15.30
CA PHE A 42 0.33 9.49 14.81
C PHE A 42 1.23 10.08 15.91
N GLY A 43 1.00 9.75 17.19
CA GLY A 43 1.81 10.25 18.30
C GLY A 43 3.33 10.06 18.07
N PRO A 44 3.80 8.85 17.74
CA PRO A 44 5.22 8.62 17.47
C PRO A 44 5.78 9.39 16.28
N LEU A 45 4.99 9.54 15.21
CA LEU A 45 5.40 10.25 13.99
C LEU A 45 5.55 11.75 14.25
N LEU A 46 4.54 12.35 14.89
CA LEU A 46 4.56 13.77 15.28
C LEU A 46 5.64 14.03 16.32
N ALA A 47 5.94 13.07 17.19
CA ALA A 47 6.96 13.27 18.21
C ALA A 47 8.38 13.43 17.64
N ASN A 48 8.69 12.72 16.56
CA ASN A 48 9.94 12.89 15.82
C ASN A 48 9.68 13.03 14.31
N PRO A 49 9.37 14.25 13.82
CA PRO A 49 8.98 14.46 12.42
C PRO A 49 10.07 14.09 11.40
N ARG A 50 11.34 14.03 11.81
CA ARG A 50 12.45 13.61 10.93
C ARG A 50 12.26 12.18 10.41
N THR A 51 11.49 11.36 11.13
CA THR A 51 11.15 9.99 10.70
C THR A 51 10.32 9.94 9.43
N LEU A 52 9.64 11.02 9.05
CA LEU A 52 8.97 11.13 7.74
C LEU A 52 9.96 10.96 6.57
N LEU A 53 11.21 11.43 6.72
CA LEU A 53 12.23 11.28 5.68
C LEU A 53 12.71 9.84 5.53
N LEU A 54 12.69 9.03 6.59
CA LEU A 54 12.94 7.59 6.49
C LEU A 54 11.82 6.93 5.67
N GLY A 55 10.57 7.35 5.90
CA GLY A 55 9.42 6.91 5.10
C GLY A 55 9.56 7.28 3.63
N ALA A 56 10.04 8.49 3.32
CA ALA A 56 10.28 8.92 1.95
C ALA A 56 11.32 8.04 1.23
N ALA A 57 12.44 7.74 1.88
CA ALA A 57 13.46 6.85 1.31
C ALA A 57 12.99 5.39 1.20
N ALA A 58 12.15 4.92 2.13
CA ALA A 58 11.59 3.57 2.06
C ALA A 58 10.74 3.35 0.80
N GLN A 59 10.10 4.40 0.27
CA GLN A 59 9.34 4.33 -0.99
C GLN A 59 10.24 4.16 -2.24
N PHE A 60 11.56 4.31 -2.12
CA PHE A 60 12.49 4.09 -3.24
C PHE A 60 12.40 2.66 -3.81
N GLY A 61 12.01 1.69 -2.96
CA GLY A 61 11.73 0.32 -3.40
C GLY A 61 10.68 0.25 -4.51
N ILE A 62 9.65 1.11 -4.49
CA ILE A 62 8.64 1.19 -5.55
C ILE A 62 9.29 1.53 -6.87
N PHE A 63 10.03 2.65 -6.91
CA PHE A 63 10.64 3.13 -8.15
C PHE A 63 11.68 2.14 -8.68
N ALA A 64 12.53 1.60 -7.81
CA ALA A 64 13.50 0.58 -8.19
C ALA A 64 12.82 -0.66 -8.81
N THR A 65 11.66 -1.07 -8.29
CA THR A 65 10.87 -2.17 -8.85
C THR A 65 10.24 -1.82 -10.20
N VAL A 66 9.76 -0.58 -10.40
CA VAL A 66 9.32 -0.12 -11.74
C VAL A 66 10.46 -0.19 -12.74
N LEU A 67 11.65 0.33 -12.38
CA LEU A 67 12.84 0.23 -13.23
C LEU A 67 13.22 -1.22 -13.51
N GLY A 68 13.13 -2.10 -12.51
CA GLY A 68 13.35 -3.54 -12.67
C GLY A 68 12.38 -4.19 -13.66
N ALA A 69 11.09 -3.88 -13.57
CA ALA A 69 10.07 -4.38 -14.50
C ALA A 69 10.32 -3.88 -15.94
N LEU A 70 10.62 -2.60 -16.12
CA LEU A 70 10.93 -2.04 -17.44
C LEU A 70 12.23 -2.61 -18.01
N THR A 71 13.21 -2.91 -17.16
CA THR A 71 14.46 -3.55 -17.57
C THR A 71 14.25 -5.00 -17.98
N LEU A 72 13.39 -5.76 -17.28
CA LEU A 72 12.99 -7.11 -17.71
C LEU A 72 12.30 -7.11 -19.09
N ASN A 73 11.50 -6.08 -19.36
CA ASN A 73 10.90 -5.86 -20.68
C ASN A 73 11.95 -5.52 -21.74
N TYR A 74 12.92 -4.64 -21.42
CA TYR A 74 14.01 -4.27 -22.32
C TYR A 74 14.89 -5.48 -22.71
N PHE A 75 15.16 -6.39 -21.77
CA PHE A 75 15.89 -7.63 -22.05
C PHE A 75 15.07 -8.71 -22.77
N GLY A 76 13.79 -8.45 -23.07
CA GLY A 76 12.93 -9.38 -23.80
C GLY A 76 12.56 -10.65 -23.01
N LEU A 77 12.77 -10.67 -21.69
CA LEU A 77 12.46 -11.83 -20.85
C LEU A 77 10.96 -11.94 -20.59
N ILE A 78 10.35 -10.84 -20.15
CA ILE A 78 8.92 -10.75 -19.80
C ILE A 78 8.42 -9.39 -20.28
N SER A 79 7.34 -9.39 -21.06
CA SER A 79 6.78 -8.13 -21.55
C SER A 79 5.95 -7.43 -20.48
N PHE A 80 6.39 -6.23 -20.11
CA PHE A 80 5.68 -5.31 -19.21
C PHE A 80 5.49 -3.97 -19.90
N THR A 81 4.23 -3.55 -20.03
CA THR A 81 3.92 -2.16 -20.38
C THR A 81 4.19 -1.23 -19.19
N LEU A 82 4.32 0.08 -19.44
CA LEU A 82 4.54 1.06 -18.37
C LEU A 82 3.43 1.04 -17.28
N PRO A 83 2.12 0.99 -17.61
CA PRO A 83 1.07 0.89 -16.60
C PRO A 83 1.16 -0.38 -15.75
N GLN A 84 1.52 -1.51 -16.37
CA GLN A 84 1.74 -2.77 -15.65
C GLN A 84 2.96 -2.68 -14.74
N ALA A 85 4.10 -2.20 -15.25
CA ALA A 85 5.30 -2.00 -14.45
C ALA A 85 5.06 -1.07 -13.25
N ALA A 86 4.29 0.01 -13.44
CA ALA A 86 3.88 0.94 -12.38
C ALA A 86 3.02 0.25 -11.31
N ALA A 87 2.05 -0.58 -11.71
CA ALA A 87 1.23 -1.34 -10.77
C ALA A 87 2.05 -2.36 -9.95
N ILE A 88 3.04 -3.01 -10.57
CA ILE A 88 3.95 -3.96 -9.90
C ILE A 88 4.84 -3.24 -8.89
N GLY A 89 5.31 -2.02 -9.24
CA GLY A 89 6.14 -1.20 -8.35
C GLY A 89 5.55 -0.99 -6.97
N ILE A 90 4.23 -0.78 -6.86
CA ILE A 90 3.57 -0.44 -5.59
C ILE A 90 3.71 -1.55 -4.53
N ILE A 91 4.00 -2.80 -4.93
CA ILE A 91 4.31 -3.88 -3.98
C ILE A 91 5.45 -3.46 -3.03
N GLY A 92 6.44 -2.70 -3.52
CA GLY A 92 7.56 -2.20 -2.72
C GLY A 92 7.17 -1.20 -1.64
N GLY A 93 5.97 -0.61 -1.70
CA GLY A 93 5.43 0.27 -0.68
C GLY A 93 4.86 -0.46 0.53
N ALA A 94 4.72 -1.79 0.45
CA ALA A 94 4.18 -2.64 1.51
C ALA A 94 2.77 -2.24 2.00
N ASP A 95 1.95 -1.67 1.11
CA ASP A 95 0.59 -1.20 1.41
C ASP A 95 -0.43 -1.88 0.48
N GLY A 96 -1.05 -2.95 0.98
CA GLY A 96 -2.01 -3.78 0.25
C GLY A 96 -3.19 -3.00 -0.32
N PRO A 97 -3.96 -2.23 0.49
CA PRO A 97 -5.08 -1.41 -0.01
C PRO A 97 -4.71 -0.48 -1.17
N THR A 98 -3.56 0.21 -1.09
CA THR A 98 -3.10 1.11 -2.15
C THR A 98 -2.60 0.35 -3.38
N ALA A 99 -1.90 -0.79 -3.20
CA ALA A 99 -1.49 -1.65 -4.31
C ALA A 99 -2.70 -2.18 -5.09
N ILE A 100 -3.76 -2.60 -4.38
CA ILE A 100 -5.03 -3.04 -4.98
C ILE A 100 -5.71 -1.89 -5.69
N TYR A 101 -5.76 -0.70 -5.09
CA TYR A 101 -6.36 0.48 -5.71
C TYR A 101 -5.67 0.85 -7.01
N LEU A 102 -4.34 0.98 -7.00
CA LEU A 102 -3.60 1.41 -8.18
C LEU A 102 -3.60 0.33 -9.27
N SER A 103 -3.41 -0.94 -8.91
CA SER A 103 -3.50 -2.04 -9.88
C SER A 103 -4.91 -2.14 -10.49
N GLY A 104 -5.96 -1.91 -9.70
CA GLY A 104 -7.33 -1.86 -10.21
C GLY A 104 -7.59 -0.76 -11.25
N LYS A 105 -6.78 0.31 -11.25
CA LYS A 105 -6.88 1.42 -12.24
C LYS A 105 -5.89 1.30 -13.39
N LEU A 106 -4.68 0.79 -13.16
CA LEU A 106 -3.60 0.75 -14.16
C LEU A 106 -3.46 -0.59 -14.88
N ALA A 107 -3.60 -1.71 -14.17
CA ALA A 107 -3.42 -3.06 -14.70
C ALA A 107 -4.40 -4.05 -14.06
N PRO A 108 -5.72 -3.94 -14.35
CA PRO A 108 -6.76 -4.74 -13.70
C PRO A 108 -6.59 -6.26 -13.92
N GLU A 109 -5.90 -6.64 -15.00
CA GLU A 109 -5.58 -8.02 -15.36
C GLU A 109 -4.45 -8.63 -14.52
N LEU A 110 -3.57 -7.81 -13.92
CA LEU A 110 -2.48 -8.26 -13.05
C LEU A 110 -2.84 -8.20 -11.56
N LEU A 111 -4.02 -7.68 -11.22
CA LEU A 111 -4.45 -7.44 -9.85
C LEU A 111 -4.32 -8.67 -8.94
N GLY A 112 -4.72 -9.84 -9.43
CA GLY A 112 -4.66 -11.08 -8.65
C GLY A 112 -3.23 -11.40 -8.19
N ALA A 113 -2.28 -11.39 -9.13
CA ALA A 113 -0.88 -11.68 -8.83
C ALA A 113 -0.23 -10.60 -7.94
N ILE A 114 -0.52 -9.32 -8.20
CA ILE A 114 0.00 -8.21 -7.41
C ILE A 114 -0.50 -8.28 -5.97
N ALA A 115 -1.79 -8.51 -5.75
CA ALA A 115 -2.37 -8.57 -4.41
C ALA A 115 -1.85 -9.78 -3.62
N VAL A 116 -1.75 -10.96 -4.25
CA VAL A 116 -1.18 -12.16 -3.63
C VAL A 116 0.28 -11.93 -3.23
N ALA A 117 1.08 -11.37 -4.14
CA ALA A 117 2.48 -11.04 -3.89
C ALA A 117 2.61 -10.01 -2.75
N ALA A 118 1.79 -8.96 -2.75
CA ALA A 118 1.81 -7.91 -1.73
C ALA A 118 1.60 -8.47 -0.32
N TYR A 119 0.49 -9.17 -0.07
CA TYR A 119 0.21 -9.70 1.27
C TYR A 119 1.16 -10.83 1.68
N SER A 120 1.61 -11.67 0.72
CA SER A 120 2.61 -12.70 1.00
C SER A 120 3.94 -12.08 1.43
N TYR A 121 4.46 -11.09 0.70
CA TYR A 121 5.73 -10.45 1.04
C TYR A 121 5.65 -9.57 2.28
N MET A 122 4.51 -8.93 2.55
CA MET A 122 4.27 -8.25 3.83
C MET A 122 4.39 -9.20 5.02
N ALA A 123 3.88 -10.44 4.89
CA ALA A 123 4.03 -11.46 5.93
C ALA A 123 5.46 -12.02 6.03
N LEU A 124 6.26 -11.90 4.96
CA LEU A 124 7.67 -12.33 4.91
C LEU A 124 8.65 -11.25 5.37
N VAL A 125 8.19 -10.06 5.75
CA VAL A 125 9.05 -8.99 6.31
C VAL A 125 9.96 -9.50 7.45
N PRO A 126 9.49 -10.31 8.42
CA PRO A 126 10.36 -10.86 9.46
C PRO A 126 11.47 -11.77 8.95
N LEU A 127 11.34 -12.33 7.73
CA LEU A 127 12.37 -13.13 7.07
C LEU A 127 13.32 -12.26 6.26
N ILE A 128 12.79 -11.28 5.53
CA ILE A 128 13.54 -10.46 4.56
C ILE A 128 14.31 -9.33 5.24
N GLN A 129 13.68 -8.62 6.18
CA GLN A 129 14.24 -7.41 6.77
C GLN A 129 15.45 -7.69 7.68
N PRO A 130 15.44 -8.66 8.62
CA PRO A 130 16.55 -8.82 9.56
C PRO A 130 17.91 -9.17 8.93
N PRO A 131 18.01 -10.02 7.89
CA PRO A 131 19.27 -10.23 7.16
C PRO A 131 19.85 -8.94 6.58
N ILE A 132 19.02 -8.04 6.07
CA ILE A 132 19.45 -6.75 5.52
C ILE A 132 19.96 -5.83 6.63
N MET A 133 19.26 -5.80 7.77
CA MET A 133 19.73 -5.07 8.96
C MET A 133 21.10 -5.60 9.41
N LYS A 134 21.31 -6.93 9.33
CA LYS A 134 22.58 -7.58 9.65
C LYS A 134 23.70 -7.22 8.68
N ALA A 135 23.38 -7.07 7.40
CA ALA A 135 24.34 -6.77 6.34
C ALA A 135 24.77 -5.30 6.29
N LEU A 136 23.87 -4.34 6.54
CA LEU A 136 24.12 -2.92 6.32
C LEU A 136 24.42 -2.10 7.59
N THR A 137 23.93 -2.52 8.76
CA THR A 137 24.03 -1.71 10.00
C THR A 137 25.12 -2.29 10.90
N SER A 138 25.98 -1.45 11.49
CA SER A 138 27.01 -1.91 12.43
C SER A 138 26.44 -2.19 13.83
N GLU A 139 27.18 -2.90 14.69
CA GLU A 139 26.77 -3.08 16.09
C GLU A 139 26.73 -1.78 16.89
N THR A 140 27.60 -0.82 16.57
CA THR A 140 27.66 0.47 17.27
C THR A 140 26.41 1.29 16.98
N GLU A 141 25.96 1.33 15.73
CA GLU A 141 24.72 2.00 15.32
C GLU A 141 23.49 1.36 15.96
N ARG A 142 23.43 0.02 16.06
CA ARG A 142 22.31 -0.70 16.69
C ARG A 142 22.17 -0.42 18.19
N LYS A 143 23.24 0.02 18.86
CA LYS A 143 23.27 0.29 20.30
C LYS A 143 22.96 1.76 20.64
N ILE A 144 22.65 2.60 19.64
CA ILE A 144 22.22 4.00 19.87
C ILE A 144 20.96 4.03 20.73
N ARG A 145 20.98 4.85 21.79
CA ARG A 145 19.81 5.06 22.66
C ARG A 145 18.92 6.14 22.05
N MET A 146 17.70 5.78 21.68
CA MET A 146 16.70 6.75 21.22
C MET A 146 16.18 7.55 22.41
N VAL A 147 16.07 8.87 22.23
CA VAL A 147 15.49 9.78 23.24
C VAL A 147 13.99 9.48 23.39
N GLN A 148 13.46 9.66 24.60
CA GLN A 148 12.03 9.57 24.84
C GLN A 148 11.27 10.56 23.95
N LEU A 149 10.15 10.09 23.40
CA LEU A 149 9.33 10.88 22.49
C LEU A 149 8.76 12.11 23.21
N ARG A 150 8.73 13.26 22.53
CA ARG A 150 8.07 14.46 23.05
C ARG A 150 6.59 14.21 23.27
N THR A 151 6.00 14.90 24.24
CA THR A 151 4.55 14.88 24.44
C THR A 151 3.88 15.62 23.28
N VAL A 152 3.08 14.90 22.48
CA VAL A 152 2.34 15.49 21.36
C VAL A 152 1.00 15.99 21.88
N SER A 153 0.67 17.25 21.57
CA SER A 153 -0.59 17.83 22.02
C SER A 153 -1.78 17.23 21.27
N LYS A 154 -2.92 17.10 21.94
CA LYS A 154 -4.15 16.58 21.30
C LYS A 154 -4.56 17.41 20.08
N ARG A 155 -4.38 18.73 20.15
CA ARG A 155 -4.66 19.65 19.03
C ARG A 155 -3.75 19.38 17.84
N GLU A 156 -2.47 19.13 18.05
CA GLU A 156 -1.52 18.78 16.98
C GLU A 156 -1.93 17.49 16.26
N LYS A 157 -2.38 16.46 17.02
CA LYS A 157 -2.90 15.22 16.42
C LYS A 157 -4.15 15.43 15.57
N ILE A 158 -5.06 16.31 16.02
CA ILE A 158 -6.30 16.64 15.28
C ILE A 158 -6.01 17.46 14.02
N LEU A 159 -5.10 18.45 14.09
CA LEU A 159 -4.79 19.31 12.96
C LEU A 159 -3.92 18.60 11.91
N PHE A 160 -3.11 17.62 12.29
CA PHE A 160 -2.23 16.89 11.38
C PHE A 160 -2.94 16.34 10.12
N PRO A 161 -4.03 15.54 10.21
CA PRO A 161 -4.70 15.04 9.01
C PRO A 161 -5.31 16.15 8.14
N VAL A 162 -5.71 17.28 8.74
CA VAL A 162 -6.24 18.43 7.99
C VAL A 162 -5.13 19.13 7.21
N VAL A 163 -3.99 19.39 7.86
CA VAL A 163 -2.81 19.97 7.21
C VAL A 163 -2.28 19.04 6.11
N LEU A 164 -2.21 17.74 6.38
CA LEU A 164 -1.82 16.74 5.39
C LEU A 164 -2.75 16.75 4.18
N LEU A 165 -4.07 16.76 4.38
CA LEU A 165 -5.04 16.81 3.29
C LEU A 165 -4.92 18.10 2.47
N MET A 166 -4.76 19.25 3.12
CA MET A 166 -4.54 20.52 2.42
C MET A 166 -3.26 20.51 1.60
N LEU A 167 -2.18 19.93 2.13
CA LEU A 167 -0.91 19.80 1.42
C LEU A 167 -1.05 18.89 0.19
N VAL A 168 -1.79 17.78 0.31
CA VAL A 168 -2.10 16.88 -0.81
C VAL A 168 -2.93 17.60 -1.87
N ALA A 169 -3.95 18.37 -1.47
CA ALA A 169 -4.78 19.13 -2.41
C ALA A 169 -3.96 20.17 -3.20
N LEU A 170 -2.93 20.75 -2.61
CA LEU A 170 -2.07 21.75 -3.24
C LEU A 170 -0.97 21.16 -4.13
N LEU A 171 -0.31 20.07 -3.69
CA LEU A 171 0.90 19.54 -4.35
C LEU A 171 0.66 18.31 -5.23
N LEU A 172 -0.26 17.43 -4.86
CA LEU A 172 -0.50 16.16 -5.57
C LEU A 172 -1.97 15.74 -5.47
N PRO A 173 -2.88 16.40 -6.22
CA PRO A 173 -4.32 16.17 -6.10
C PRO A 173 -4.74 14.75 -6.52
N ASP A 174 -3.96 14.06 -7.36
CA ASP A 174 -4.25 12.67 -7.75
C ASP A 174 -4.19 11.68 -6.58
N ALA A 175 -3.48 12.02 -5.50
CA ALA A 175 -3.43 11.24 -4.26
C ALA A 175 -4.58 11.56 -3.28
N ALA A 176 -5.40 12.58 -3.57
CA ALA A 176 -6.51 13.01 -2.73
C ALA A 176 -7.51 11.90 -2.36
N PRO A 177 -7.96 10.99 -3.24
CA PRO A 177 -8.92 9.96 -2.83
C PRO A 177 -8.34 8.99 -1.80
N LEU A 178 -7.05 8.63 -1.91
CA LEU A 178 -6.37 7.75 -0.96
C LEU A 178 -6.11 8.49 0.36
N LEU A 179 -5.33 9.58 0.30
CA LEU A 179 -4.91 10.29 1.51
C LEU A 179 -6.07 11.01 2.19
N GLY A 180 -7.10 11.43 1.46
CA GLY A 180 -8.32 11.99 2.03
C GLY A 180 -9.12 10.97 2.84
N MET A 181 -9.34 9.78 2.30
CA MET A 181 -10.04 8.70 3.02
C MET A 181 -9.24 8.24 4.25
N PHE A 182 -7.92 8.17 4.13
CA PHE A 182 -7.01 7.92 5.26
C PHE A 182 -7.09 9.01 6.34
N CYS A 183 -7.03 10.28 5.94
CA CYS A 183 -7.12 11.43 6.86
C CYS A 183 -8.49 11.50 7.54
N PHE A 184 -9.56 11.12 6.85
CA PHE A 184 -10.89 11.04 7.44
C PHE A 184 -10.96 9.96 8.54
N GLY A 185 -10.38 8.78 8.28
CA GLY A 185 -10.20 7.74 9.29
C GLY A 185 -9.44 8.23 10.52
N ASN A 186 -8.30 8.90 10.30
CA ASN A 186 -7.48 9.49 11.36
C ASN A 186 -8.25 10.54 12.16
N LEU A 187 -8.96 11.46 11.49
CA LEU A 187 -9.72 12.51 12.15
C LEU A 187 -10.86 11.93 13.02
N MET A 188 -11.54 10.86 12.58
CA MET A 188 -12.54 10.19 13.42
C MET A 188 -11.93 9.63 14.71
N ARG A 189 -10.74 9.03 14.63
CA ARG A 189 -9.99 8.52 15.79
C ARG A 189 -9.56 9.67 16.71
N GLU A 190 -8.99 10.72 16.15
CA GLU A 190 -8.37 11.80 16.92
C GLU A 190 -9.39 12.81 17.45
N SER A 191 -10.55 12.99 16.81
CA SER A 191 -11.54 13.97 17.24
C SER A 191 -12.20 13.64 18.59
N GLY A 192 -12.33 12.36 18.95
CA GLY A 192 -12.89 11.92 20.24
C GLY A 192 -14.40 12.16 20.45
N VAL A 193 -15.10 12.79 19.49
CA VAL A 193 -16.55 13.05 19.58
C VAL A 193 -17.39 12.06 18.76
N VAL A 194 -16.75 11.29 17.90
CA VAL A 194 -17.38 10.31 17.00
C VAL A 194 -16.93 8.88 17.33
N GLU A 195 -16.84 8.54 18.62
CA GLU A 195 -16.36 7.23 19.10
C GLU A 195 -17.06 6.07 18.40
N ARG A 196 -18.40 6.09 18.35
CA ARG A 196 -19.19 5.05 17.67
C ARG A 196 -18.83 4.88 16.18
N LEU A 197 -18.48 5.96 15.47
CA LEU A 197 -18.11 5.90 14.05
C LEU A 197 -16.69 5.33 13.94
N SER A 198 -15.74 5.83 14.73
CA SER A 198 -14.37 5.33 14.75
C SER A 198 -14.33 3.83 15.06
N ASP A 199 -15.08 3.39 16.08
CA ASP A 199 -15.18 1.98 16.46
C ASP A 199 -15.85 1.12 15.41
N THR A 200 -16.91 1.62 14.77
CA THR A 200 -17.57 0.91 13.68
C THR A 200 -16.63 0.78 12.48
N VAL A 201 -15.89 1.83 12.15
CA VAL A 201 -14.96 1.85 11.00
C VAL A 201 -13.82 0.85 11.21
N GLN A 202 -13.12 0.90 12.35
CA GLN A 202 -11.96 0.04 12.60
C GLN A 202 -12.32 -1.43 12.89
N ASN A 203 -13.57 -1.72 13.26
CA ASN A 203 -14.05 -3.08 13.53
C ASN A 203 -15.07 -3.54 12.48
N GLY A 204 -16.35 -3.20 12.68
CA GLY A 204 -17.47 -3.78 11.93
C GLY A 204 -17.39 -3.54 10.42
N LEU A 205 -17.13 -2.31 9.99
CA LEU A 205 -17.09 -1.94 8.58
C LEU A 205 -15.89 -2.55 7.86
N ILE A 206 -14.68 -2.41 8.42
CA ILE A 206 -13.46 -3.01 7.86
C ILE A 206 -13.63 -4.51 7.68
N ASN A 207 -14.20 -5.22 8.65
CA ASN A 207 -14.35 -6.67 8.59
C ASN A 207 -15.29 -7.09 7.44
N ILE A 208 -16.37 -6.36 7.20
CA ILE A 208 -17.30 -6.61 6.09
C ILE A 208 -16.61 -6.34 4.74
N VAL A 209 -16.01 -5.16 4.59
CA VAL A 209 -15.40 -4.75 3.30
C VAL A 209 -14.19 -5.61 2.96
N THR A 210 -13.42 -6.05 3.96
CA THR A 210 -12.28 -6.95 3.78
C THR A 210 -12.71 -8.29 3.21
N ILE A 211 -13.83 -8.86 3.68
CA ILE A 211 -14.37 -10.11 3.13
C ILE A 211 -14.70 -9.93 1.64
N PHE A 212 -15.50 -8.92 1.29
CA PHE A 212 -15.87 -8.70 -0.11
C PHE A 212 -14.67 -8.36 -1.00
N LEU A 213 -13.72 -7.59 -0.51
CA LEU A 213 -12.48 -7.30 -1.23
C LEU A 213 -11.63 -8.56 -1.43
N GLY A 214 -11.48 -9.40 -0.40
CA GLY A 214 -10.76 -10.67 -0.50
C GLY A 214 -11.36 -11.60 -1.56
N LEU A 215 -12.69 -11.77 -1.55
CA LEU A 215 -13.39 -12.55 -2.58
C LEU A 215 -13.25 -11.93 -3.98
N SER A 216 -13.28 -10.59 -4.06
CA SER A 216 -13.12 -9.86 -5.33
C SER A 216 -11.71 -9.94 -5.90
N VAL A 217 -10.68 -9.96 -5.05
CA VAL A 217 -9.29 -10.25 -5.47
C VAL A 217 -9.19 -11.69 -5.94
N GLY A 218 -9.80 -12.64 -5.21
CA GLY A 218 -9.90 -14.05 -5.61
C GLY A 218 -10.57 -14.25 -6.97
N ALA A 219 -11.53 -13.39 -7.33
CA ALA A 219 -12.17 -13.38 -8.66
C ALA A 219 -11.17 -13.14 -9.81
N LYS A 220 -10.02 -12.53 -9.53
CA LYS A 220 -8.93 -12.27 -10.49
C LYS A 220 -7.83 -13.33 -10.46
N LEU A 221 -7.95 -14.38 -9.65
CA LEU A 221 -7.05 -15.53 -9.61
C LEU A 221 -7.48 -16.65 -10.57
N VAL A 222 -8.08 -16.28 -11.70
CA VAL A 222 -8.41 -17.23 -12.77
C VAL A 222 -7.12 -17.64 -13.51
N ALA A 223 -7.07 -18.89 -13.97
CA ALA A 223 -5.84 -19.54 -14.47
C ALA A 223 -5.12 -18.75 -15.56
N ASP A 224 -5.85 -18.18 -16.52
CA ASP A 224 -5.29 -17.40 -17.64
C ASP A 224 -4.75 -16.03 -17.22
N LYS A 225 -5.05 -15.56 -16.00
CA LYS A 225 -4.48 -14.33 -15.42
C LYS A 225 -3.32 -14.61 -14.47
N PHE A 226 -3.38 -15.73 -13.75
CA PHE A 226 -2.37 -16.07 -12.76
C PHE A 226 -1.21 -16.91 -13.32
N LEU A 227 -1.47 -17.89 -14.20
CA LEU A 227 -0.45 -18.75 -14.80
C LEU A 227 0.12 -18.10 -16.07
N GLN A 228 0.67 -16.90 -15.91
CA GLN A 228 1.28 -16.12 -16.98
C GLN A 228 2.75 -15.82 -16.66
N PRO A 229 3.65 -15.72 -17.65
CA PRO A 229 5.06 -15.38 -17.41
C PRO A 229 5.25 -14.09 -16.60
N GLN A 230 4.34 -13.12 -16.78
CA GLN A 230 4.31 -11.87 -16.03
C GLN A 230 4.23 -12.08 -14.52
N THR A 231 3.48 -13.09 -14.05
CA THR A 231 3.28 -13.30 -12.61
C THR A 231 4.54 -13.80 -11.92
N LEU A 232 5.37 -14.58 -12.61
CA LEU A 232 6.69 -14.95 -12.12
C LEU A 232 7.57 -13.70 -11.93
N GLY A 233 7.52 -12.77 -12.89
CA GLY A 233 8.19 -11.47 -12.77
C GLY A 233 7.71 -10.68 -11.54
N ILE A 234 6.39 -10.67 -11.28
CA ILE A 234 5.80 -10.01 -10.11
C ILE A 234 6.33 -10.59 -8.79
N LEU A 235 6.37 -11.92 -8.68
CA LEU A 235 6.87 -12.60 -7.49
C LEU A 235 8.36 -12.28 -7.26
N LEU A 236 9.20 -12.44 -8.28
CA LEU A 236 10.64 -12.16 -8.16
C LEU A 236 10.93 -10.70 -7.86
N LEU A 237 10.23 -9.77 -8.52
CA LEU A 237 10.39 -8.34 -8.28
C LEU A 237 9.87 -7.92 -6.90
N GLY A 238 8.81 -8.56 -6.40
CA GLY A 238 8.23 -8.23 -5.09
C GLY A 238 9.21 -8.43 -3.95
N VAL A 239 9.92 -9.57 -3.89
CA VAL A 239 10.93 -9.80 -2.84
C VAL A 239 12.09 -8.80 -2.92
N VAL A 240 12.54 -8.48 -4.12
CA VAL A 240 13.60 -7.48 -4.35
C VAL A 240 13.12 -6.08 -3.94
N ALA A 241 11.84 -5.76 -4.15
CA ALA A 241 11.24 -4.48 -3.78
C ALA A 241 11.40 -4.20 -2.28
N PHE A 242 11.04 -5.17 -1.42
CA PHE A 242 11.22 -5.08 0.03
C PHE A 242 12.69 -5.00 0.42
N GLY A 243 13.55 -5.71 -0.31
CA GLY A 243 14.99 -5.66 -0.10
C GLY A 243 15.57 -4.27 -0.31
N ILE A 244 15.23 -3.64 -1.44
CA ILE A 244 15.69 -2.30 -1.80
C ILE A 244 15.07 -1.24 -0.89
N GLY A 245 13.76 -1.33 -0.59
CA GLY A 245 13.09 -0.39 0.31
C GLY A 245 13.69 -0.41 1.71
N THR A 246 13.97 -1.60 2.25
CA THR A 246 14.65 -1.75 3.55
C THR A 246 16.05 -1.14 3.51
N ALA A 247 16.84 -1.48 2.48
CA ALA A 247 18.19 -0.97 2.31
C ALA A 247 18.22 0.57 2.20
N ALA A 248 17.34 1.15 1.37
CA ALA A 248 17.22 2.60 1.20
C ALA A 248 16.81 3.29 2.52
N GLY A 249 15.87 2.71 3.27
CA GLY A 249 15.46 3.21 4.57
C GLY A 249 16.61 3.27 5.58
N VAL A 250 17.41 2.21 5.71
CA VAL A 250 18.57 2.21 6.62
C VAL A 250 19.71 3.09 6.15
N LEU A 251 19.92 3.22 4.83
CA LEU A 251 20.89 4.16 4.28
C LEU A 251 20.48 5.60 4.56
N MET A 252 19.19 5.94 4.45
CA MET A 252 18.70 7.27 4.83
C MET A 252 18.83 7.52 6.33
N ALA A 253 18.60 6.51 7.17
CA ALA A 253 18.87 6.62 8.61
C ALA A 253 20.35 6.92 8.89
N LYS A 254 21.29 6.29 8.15
CA LYS A 254 22.73 6.61 8.25
C LYS A 254 23.03 8.04 7.81
N LEU A 255 22.42 8.52 6.73
CA LEU A 255 22.59 9.90 6.27
C LEU A 255 22.10 10.91 7.33
N LEU A 256 20.96 10.62 7.97
CA LEU A 256 20.40 11.44 9.05
C LEU A 256 21.18 11.34 10.37
N ASN A 257 22.15 10.44 10.49
CA ASN A 257 23.09 10.44 11.63
C ASN A 257 24.23 11.45 11.44
N LEU A 258 24.38 12.03 10.24
CA LEU A 258 25.45 12.98 9.93
C LEU A 258 25.01 14.45 10.06
N CYS A 259 23.71 14.73 10.21
CA CYS A 259 23.13 16.08 10.30
C CYS A 259 21.93 16.14 11.26
#